data_AF-A0A7C3P837-F1
#
_entry.id   AF-A0A7C3P837-F1
#
_cell.length_a   1.000
_cell.length_b   1.000
_cell.length_c   1.000
_cell.angle_alpha   90.00
_cell.angle_beta   90.00
_cell.angle_gamma   90.00
#
_symmetry.space_group_name_H-M   'P 1'
#
loop_
_entity.id
_entity.type
_entity.pdbx_description
1 polymer ?
#
loop_
_entity_poly.entity_id
_entity_poly.type
_entity_poly.pdbx_seq_one_letter_code
_entity_poly.pdbx_strand_id
1 'polypeptide(L)'
;MDNEFVLSEDEVFEVIAFLVTAARLLPDEPIDYGPARLLTAAQRLCAFAAVRCEVSAAFLTRLAEGIPPQLRSRNSDRDSFQAFLEESSRAIAREAARRAGREV
;
A
#
# COMPACT_ATOMS: atom_id res chain seq x y z
N MET A 1 -20.98 -17.56 11.74
CA MET A 1 -19.64 -16.98 11.56
C MET A 1 -19.89 -15.54 11.18
N ASP A 2 -19.73 -14.62 12.14
CA ASP A 2 -19.78 -13.20 11.81
C ASP A 2 -18.60 -12.92 10.89
N ASN A 3 -18.90 -12.71 9.61
CA ASN A 3 -17.92 -12.31 8.62
C ASN A 3 -17.64 -10.82 8.84
N GLU A 4 -16.94 -10.52 9.94
CA GLU A 4 -16.49 -9.17 10.24
C GLU A 4 -15.48 -8.78 9.17
N PHE A 5 -15.84 -7.78 8.35
CA PHE A 5 -14.96 -7.28 7.32
C PHE A 5 -13.70 -6.69 7.97
N VAL A 6 -12.54 -6.93 7.36
CA VAL A 6 -11.26 -6.34 7.80
C VAL A 6 -11.27 -4.81 7.74
N LEU A 7 -12.15 -4.23 6.91
CA LEU A 7 -12.35 -2.79 6.77
C LEU A 7 -13.79 -2.42 7.10
N SER A 8 -14.01 -1.28 7.75
CA SER A 8 -15.35 -0.70 7.91
C SER A 8 -15.86 -0.10 6.59
N GLU A 9 -17.16 0.17 6.51
CA GLU A 9 -17.77 0.85 5.35
C GLU A 9 -17.12 2.22 5.08
N ASP A 10 -16.86 3.00 6.14
CA ASP A 10 -16.19 4.30 6.05
C ASP A 10 -14.75 4.17 5.52
N GLU A 11 -14.00 3.18 5.99
CA GLU A 11 -12.62 2.91 5.54
C GLU A 11 -12.59 2.49 4.06
N VAL A 12 -13.55 1.65 3.64
CA VAL A 12 -13.73 1.26 2.24
C VAL A 12 -14.07 2.49 1.39
N PHE A 13 -15.03 3.30 1.83
CA PHE A 13 -15.45 4.51 1.12
C PHE A 13 -14.29 5.50 0.99
N GLU A 14 -13.50 5.70 2.03
CA GLU A 14 -12.35 6.61 2.00
C GLU A 14 -11.33 6.19 0.94
N VAL A 15 -10.98 4.91 0.88
CA VAL A 15 -10.02 4.40 -0.11
C VAL A 15 -10.58 4.49 -1.52
N ILE A 16 -11.86 4.16 -1.73
CA ILE A 16 -12.52 4.29 -3.04
C ILE A 16 -12.56 5.75 -3.48
N ALA A 17 -12.98 6.66 -2.60
CA ALA A 17 -13.02 8.09 -2.89
C ALA A 17 -11.63 8.62 -3.27
N PHE A 18 -10.59 8.21 -2.54
CA PHE A 18 -9.21 8.56 -2.88
C PHE A 18 -8.80 8.01 -4.25
N LEU A 19 -9.04 6.72 -4.53
CA LEU A 19 -8.64 6.09 -5.79
C LEU A 19 -9.34 6.72 -7.00
N VAL A 20 -10.64 6.98 -6.91
CA VAL A 20 -11.43 7.58 -8.00
C VAL A 20 -10.99 9.01 -8.27
N THR A 21 -10.83 9.82 -7.22
CA THR A 21 -10.37 11.22 -7.38
C THR A 21 -8.93 11.29 -7.86
N ALA A 22 -8.06 10.37 -7.40
CA ALA A 22 -6.70 10.22 -7.87
C ALA A 22 -6.63 9.84 -9.35
N ALA A 23 -7.44 8.89 -9.81
CA ALA A 23 -7.47 8.43 -11.19
C ALA A 23 -7.86 9.56 -12.16
N ARG A 24 -8.80 10.44 -11.78
CA ARG A 24 -9.18 11.60 -12.61
C ARG A 24 -8.01 12.54 -12.87
N LEU A 25 -7.04 12.63 -11.98
CA LEU A 25 -5.92 13.57 -12.10
C LEU A 25 -4.76 13.02 -12.94
N LEU A 26 -4.67 11.70 -13.12
CA LEU A 26 -3.56 11.04 -13.83
C LEU A 26 -3.32 11.55 -15.27
N PRO A 27 -4.34 11.86 -16.10
CA PRO A 27 -4.10 12.36 -17.46
C PRO A 27 -3.37 13.70 -17.51
N ASP A 28 -3.47 14.49 -16.43
CA ASP A 28 -3.00 15.86 -16.34
C ASP A 28 -1.69 15.98 -15.51
N GLU A 29 -1.12 14.86 -15.04
CA GLU A 29 0.00 14.82 -14.08
C GLU A 29 1.31 14.22 -14.64
N PRO A 30 2.46 14.52 -14.01
CA PRO A 30 3.73 13.85 -14.30
C PRO A 30 3.65 12.32 -14.11
N ILE A 31 4.40 11.57 -14.93
CA ILE A 31 4.33 10.10 -15.01
C ILE A 31 4.61 9.37 -13.68
N ASP A 32 5.32 9.99 -12.75
CA ASP A 32 5.69 9.45 -11.44
C ASP A 32 4.66 9.73 -10.32
N TYR A 33 3.63 10.54 -10.58
CA TYR A 33 2.54 10.74 -9.64
C TYR A 33 1.59 9.53 -9.53
N GLY A 34 1.47 8.74 -10.60
CA GLY A 34 0.70 7.50 -10.60
C GLY A 34 1.15 6.50 -9.52
N PRO A 35 2.43 6.09 -9.52
CA PRO A 35 2.99 5.24 -8.46
C PRO A 35 2.81 5.81 -7.05
N ALA A 36 3.00 7.12 -6.87
CA ALA A 36 2.84 7.78 -5.56
C ALA A 36 1.40 7.68 -5.01
N ARG A 37 0.39 7.83 -5.88
CA ARG A 37 -1.02 7.70 -5.51
C ARG A 37 -1.37 6.26 -5.15
N LEU A 38 -0.88 5.28 -5.91
CA LEU A 38 -1.07 3.86 -5.60
C LEU A 38 -0.48 3.49 -4.23
N LEU A 39 0.74 3.97 -3.94
CA LEU A 39 1.36 3.77 -2.63
C LEU A 39 0.60 4.45 -1.49
N THR A 40 0.03 5.64 -1.73
CA THR A 40 -0.81 6.32 -0.73
C THR A 40 -2.07 5.51 -0.40
N ALA A 41 -2.75 4.96 -1.41
CA ALA A 41 -3.89 4.07 -1.19
C ALA A 41 -3.48 2.81 -0.43
N ALA A 42 -2.35 2.19 -0.82
CA ALA A 42 -1.81 1.01 -0.14
C ALA A 42 -1.46 1.29 1.33
N GLN A 43 -0.87 2.44 1.63
CA GLN A 43 -0.55 2.86 3.00
C GLN A 43 -1.81 2.94 3.87
N ARG A 44 -2.88 3.57 3.38
CA ARG A 44 -4.16 3.69 4.10
C ARG A 44 -4.77 2.31 4.36
N LEU A 45 -4.84 1.47 3.33
CA LEU A 45 -5.33 0.09 3.44
C LEU A 45 -4.52 -0.72 4.46
N CYS A 46 -3.19 -0.61 4.42
CA CYS A 46 -2.33 -1.31 5.37
C CYS A 46 -2.57 -0.83 6.81
N ALA A 47 -2.71 0.48 7.02
CA ALA A 47 -2.97 1.05 8.34
C ALA A 47 -4.33 0.60 8.91
N PHE A 48 -5.39 0.62 8.10
CA PHE A 48 -6.71 0.14 8.51
C PHE A 48 -6.72 -1.38 8.76
N ALA A 49 -6.09 -2.16 7.89
CA ALA A 49 -6.12 -3.61 7.98
C ALA A 49 -5.19 -4.17 9.08
N ALA A 50 -4.05 -3.54 9.35
CA ALA A 50 -3.02 -4.07 10.26
C ALA A 50 -3.55 -4.33 11.67
N VAL A 51 -4.43 -3.47 12.18
CA VAL A 51 -5.02 -3.60 13.53
C VAL A 51 -6.07 -4.71 13.63
N ARG A 52 -6.53 -5.25 12.50
CA ARG A 52 -7.59 -6.28 12.40
C ARG A 52 -7.11 -7.59 11.75
N CYS A 53 -5.84 -7.66 11.34
CA CYS A 53 -5.27 -8.84 10.67
C CYS A 53 -4.26 -9.55 11.58
N GLU A 54 -4.53 -10.77 12.03
CA GLU A 54 -3.55 -11.49 12.85
C GLU A 54 -2.33 -11.97 12.03
N VAL A 55 -2.58 -12.63 10.90
CA VAL A 55 -1.52 -13.29 10.13
C VAL A 55 -0.56 -12.29 9.48
N SER A 56 -1.06 -11.16 8.99
CA SER A 56 -0.29 -10.19 8.21
C SER A 56 -0.08 -8.84 8.91
N ALA A 57 -0.51 -8.64 10.17
CA ALA A 57 -0.34 -7.39 10.92
C ALA A 57 1.09 -6.83 10.79
N ALA A 58 2.09 -7.63 11.17
CA ALA A 58 3.48 -7.18 11.19
C ALA A 58 4.03 -6.84 9.79
N PHE A 59 3.51 -7.48 8.74
CA PHE A 59 3.85 -7.13 7.37
C PHE A 59 3.21 -5.80 6.96
N LEU A 60 1.90 -5.67 7.19
CA LEU A 60 1.12 -4.49 6.84
C LEU A 60 1.60 -3.23 7.59
N THR A 61 1.89 -3.34 8.88
CA THR A 61 2.46 -2.24 9.67
C THR A 61 3.79 -1.75 9.09
N ARG A 62 4.74 -2.66 8.83
CA ARG A 62 6.04 -2.29 8.25
C ARG A 62 5.91 -1.67 6.87
N LEU A 63 5.01 -2.19 6.03
CA LEU A 63 4.76 -1.63 4.72
C LEU A 63 4.16 -0.21 4.83
N ALA A 64 3.18 -0.01 5.71
CA ALA A 64 2.58 1.29 5.96
C ALA A 64 3.58 2.34 6.46
N GLU A 65 4.50 1.94 7.34
CA GLU A 65 5.55 2.81 7.89
C GLU A 65 6.64 3.17 6.86
N GLY A 66 6.93 2.26 5.93
CA GLY A 66 7.96 2.45 4.89
C GLY A 66 7.55 3.39 3.76
N ILE A 67 6.24 3.56 3.50
CA ILE A 67 5.73 4.36 2.37
C ILE A 67 5.96 5.88 2.55
N PRO A 68 5.62 6.53 3.69
CA PRO A 68 5.70 7.98 3.81
C PRO A 68 7.09 8.60 3.57
N PRO A 69 8.21 8.02 4.08
CA PRO A 69 9.55 8.53 3.78
C PRO A 69 9.83 8.59 2.27
N GLN A 70 9.42 7.56 1.54
CA GLN A 70 9.69 7.42 0.11
C GLN A 70 8.83 8.37 -0.72
N LEU A 71 7.59 8.60 -0.31
CA LEU A 71 6.73 9.62 -0.94
C LEU A 71 7.28 11.03 -0.77
N ARG A 72 7.94 11.33 0.36
CA ARG A 72 8.56 12.64 0.63
C ARG A 72 9.83 12.86 -0.21
N SER A 73 10.63 11.82 -0.43
CA SER A 73 11.90 11.92 -1.16
C SER A 73 11.80 11.65 -2.66
N ARG A 74 10.64 11.21 -3.19
CA ARG A 74 10.52 10.72 -4.58
C ARG A 74 11.05 11.65 -5.67
N ASN A 75 10.95 12.97 -5.47
CA ASN A 75 11.38 13.97 -6.45
C ASN A 75 12.88 14.28 -6.36
N SER A 76 13.49 14.08 -5.19
CA SER A 76 14.91 14.35 -4.93
C SER A 76 15.78 13.10 -5.03
N ASP A 77 15.20 11.91 -4.88
CA ASP A 77 15.88 10.63 -4.88
C ASP A 77 15.03 9.58 -5.61
N ARG A 78 15.06 9.65 -6.94
CA ARG A 78 14.25 8.79 -7.81
C ARG A 78 14.69 7.33 -7.77
N ASP A 79 15.99 7.08 -7.59
CA ASP A 79 16.56 5.74 -7.56
C ASP A 79 16.12 5.00 -6.29
N SER A 80 16.14 5.67 -5.14
CA SER A 80 15.60 5.11 -3.90
C SER A 80 14.09 4.84 -3.99
N PHE A 81 13.34 5.74 -4.63
CA PHE A 81 11.91 5.52 -4.87
C PHE A 81 11.64 4.30 -5.77
N GLN A 82 12.40 4.12 -6.85
CA GLN A 82 12.30 2.93 -7.71
C GLN A 82 12.69 1.65 -6.97
N ALA A 83 13.81 1.67 -6.24
CA ALA A 83 14.26 0.54 -5.42
C ALA A 83 13.20 0.15 -4.38
N PHE A 84 12.51 1.13 -3.79
CA PHE A 84 11.41 0.88 -2.87
C PHE A 84 10.21 0.19 -3.56
N LEU A 85 9.85 0.57 -4.78
CA LEU A 85 8.77 -0.09 -5.54
C LEU A 85 9.11 -1.55 -5.83
N GLU A 86 10.35 -1.81 -6.25
CA GLU A 86 10.83 -3.17 -6.51
C GLU A 86 10.83 -4.02 -5.25
N GLU A 87 11.38 -3.50 -4.15
CA GLU A 87 11.44 -4.21 -2.88
C GLU A 87 10.04 -4.41 -2.29
N SER A 88 9.13 -3.45 -2.40
CA SER A 88 7.72 -3.62 -1.98
C SER A 88 7.05 -4.76 -2.75
N SER A 89 7.30 -4.86 -4.05
CA SER A 89 6.77 -5.93 -4.90
C SER A 89 7.32 -7.30 -4.47
N ARG A 90 8.63 -7.39 -4.20
CA ARG A 90 9.28 -8.61 -3.68
C ARG A 90 8.74 -8.97 -2.29
N ALA A 91 8.56 -7.99 -1.42
CA ALA A 91 8.05 -8.20 -0.06
C ALA A 91 6.62 -8.76 -0.07
N ILE A 92 5.74 -8.26 -0.96
CA ILE A 92 4.40 -8.84 -1.18
C ILE A 92 4.51 -10.30 -1.65
N ALA A 93 5.40 -10.60 -2.61
CA ALA A 93 5.57 -11.96 -3.09
C ALA A 93 6.03 -12.92 -1.98
N ARG A 94 7.00 -12.49 -1.15
CA ARG A 94 7.47 -13.26 0.03
C ARG A 94 6.35 -13.48 1.04
N GLU A 95 5.59 -12.43 1.36
CA GLU A 95 4.47 -12.52 2.29
C GLU A 95 3.36 -13.46 1.75
N ALA A 96 3.06 -13.40 0.45
CA ALA A 96 2.09 -14.29 -0.18
C ALA A 96 2.53 -15.77 -0.11
N ALA A 97 3.81 -16.05 -0.34
CA ALA A 97 4.35 -17.41 -0.23
C ALA A 97 4.33 -17.92 1.23
N ARG A 98 4.74 -17.08 2.19
CA ARG A 98 4.64 -17.38 3.63
C ARG A 98 3.22 -17.73 4.04
N ARG A 99 2.22 -16.94 3.60
CA ARG A 99 0.80 -17.18 3.87
C ARG A 99 0.29 -18.50 3.28
N ALA A 100 0.85 -18.91 2.14
CA ALA A 100 0.52 -20.16 1.48
C ALA A 100 1.27 -21.37 2.06
N GLY A 101 2.10 -21.20 3.10
CA GLY A 101 2.93 -22.26 3.66
C GLY A 101 4.03 -22.74 2.72
N ARG A 102 4.42 -21.92 1.74
CA ARG A 102 5.53 -22.21 0.82
C ARG A 102 6.81 -21.65 1.44
N GLU A 103 7.83 -22.48 1.63
CA GLU A 103 9.17 -22.00 1.99
C GLU A 103 9.68 -21.06 0.89
N VAL A 104 10.27 -19.94 1.30
CA VAL A 104 10.76 -18.86 0.42
C VAL A 104 12.27 -18.77 0.52
#